data_AF-A0A835ZLC1-F1
#
_entry.id   AF-A0A835ZLC1-F1
#
_cell.length_a   1.000
_cell.length_b   1.000
_cell.length_c   1.000
_cell.angle_alpha   90.00
_cell.angle_beta   90.00
_cell.angle_gamma   90.00
#
_symmetry.space_group_name_H-M   'P 1'
#
loop_
_entity.id
_entity.type
_entity.pdbx_description
1 polymer ?
#
loop_
_entity_poly.entity_id
_entity_poly.type
_entity_poly.pdbx_seq_one_letter_code
_entity_poly.pdbx_strand_id
1 'polypeptide(L)'
;MEAQRVMAVMDDALNKLTLLSYVPIKPRQELLDALAQAGANPAKACLQTQWRLEQSAAKAGALSAGDVRGTGMRPSAGPGDNGDNPEGDGEQLEQVYASTRALCRSLKQNAAAAEIIYALQRERDPPMLYLKQRLGDLTTIMHRRISTTGEGAVKEDGAVKVRLQGLTEREKVAESERDSLQQTLAAARTDRDREVNALDAAIKKLRLELQEFTSANASEAEALRKKAEDAVAHANEDHGRKMKALRDKLDSLDKDIAALHEAHQEEEALARKKKIKAEGECETSLTQSELAAVVAKYDDSMISGTASIERLEKLMSQEAKELAELKEHFDRVDANAARAAAEDASLAAISGRVARAYRVLDTAAATIQAAYRGKRARAEVSKMKKKGKKGKKGGKKK
;
A
#
# COMPACT_ATOMS: atom_id res chain seq x y z
N MET A 1 -24.05 -111.91 -13.16
CA MET A 1 -22.75 -112.60 -13.37
C MET A 1 -21.95 -111.98 -14.51
N GLU A 2 -22.09 -112.42 -15.76
CA GLU A 2 -21.16 -112.00 -16.85
C GLU A 2 -21.17 -110.49 -17.13
N ALA A 3 -22.35 -109.87 -17.21
CA ALA A 3 -22.48 -108.42 -17.34
C ALA A 3 -21.70 -107.62 -16.28
N GLN A 4 -21.70 -108.08 -15.02
CA GLN A 4 -20.95 -107.43 -13.94
C GLN A 4 -19.43 -107.63 -14.10
N ARG A 5 -18.98 -108.77 -14.64
CA ARG A 5 -17.57 -108.99 -15.00
C ARG A 5 -17.13 -108.06 -16.13
N VAL A 6 -17.96 -107.89 -17.17
CA VAL A 6 -17.68 -106.97 -18.28
C VAL A 6 -17.58 -105.51 -17.80
N MET A 7 -18.53 -105.05 -16.99
CA MET A 7 -18.49 -103.71 -16.38
C MET A 7 -17.21 -103.52 -15.54
N ALA A 8 -16.88 -104.45 -14.64
CA ALA A 8 -15.69 -104.36 -13.81
C ALA A 8 -14.37 -104.33 -14.61
N VAL A 9 -14.31 -105.00 -15.76
CA VAL A 9 -13.16 -104.92 -16.68
C VAL A 9 -13.07 -103.55 -17.35
N MET A 10 -14.19 -102.97 -17.77
CA MET A 10 -14.23 -101.62 -18.36
C MET A 10 -13.87 -100.54 -17.32
N ASP A 11 -14.34 -100.67 -16.08
CA ASP A 11 -14.01 -99.75 -14.99
C ASP A 11 -12.51 -99.82 -14.64
N ASP A 12 -11.91 -101.00 -14.52
CA ASP A 12 -10.46 -101.12 -14.26
C ASP A 12 -9.61 -100.64 -15.47
N ALA A 13 -10.10 -100.78 -16.71
CA ALA A 13 -9.49 -100.19 -17.89
C ALA A 13 -9.56 -98.64 -17.88
N LEU A 14 -10.71 -98.06 -17.57
CA LEU A 14 -10.90 -96.62 -17.42
C LEU A 14 -10.02 -96.04 -16.29
N ASN A 15 -9.84 -96.77 -15.20
CA ASN A 15 -8.94 -96.38 -14.11
C ASN A 15 -7.46 -96.42 -14.55
N LYS A 16 -7.02 -97.47 -15.26
CA LYS A 16 -5.66 -97.54 -15.83
C LYS A 16 -5.38 -96.43 -16.84
N LEU A 17 -6.31 -96.17 -17.76
CA LEU A 17 -6.21 -95.05 -18.71
C LEU A 17 -6.19 -93.70 -18.00
N THR A 18 -6.92 -93.56 -16.88
CA THR A 18 -6.87 -92.34 -16.06
C THR A 18 -5.48 -92.14 -15.44
N LEU A 19 -4.86 -93.17 -14.85
CA LEU A 19 -3.50 -93.10 -14.33
C LEU A 19 -2.49 -92.74 -15.43
N LEU A 20 -2.54 -93.45 -16.57
CA LEU A 20 -1.65 -93.20 -17.71
C LEU A 20 -1.83 -91.81 -18.34
N SER A 21 -3.05 -91.22 -18.29
CA SER A 21 -3.31 -89.89 -18.85
C SER A 21 -2.52 -88.74 -18.21
N TYR A 22 -1.91 -88.96 -17.02
CA TYR A 22 -1.01 -88.01 -16.36
C TYR A 22 0.47 -88.41 -16.45
N VAL A 23 0.82 -89.55 -17.04
CA VAL A 23 2.23 -89.92 -17.20
C VAL A 23 2.85 -89.02 -18.29
N PRO A 24 3.91 -88.23 -18.01
CA PRO A 24 4.49 -87.36 -19.02
C PRO A 24 5.15 -88.17 -20.13
N ILE A 25 4.94 -87.77 -21.40
CA ILE A 25 5.53 -88.46 -22.57
C ILE A 25 7.06 -88.28 -22.64
N LYS A 26 7.59 -87.19 -22.05
CA LYS A 26 9.03 -86.89 -22.00
C LYS A 26 9.53 -86.95 -20.55
N PRO A 27 10.74 -87.50 -20.30
CA PRO A 27 11.34 -87.48 -18.97
C PRO A 27 11.41 -86.08 -18.37
N ARG A 28 10.81 -85.89 -17.19
CA ARG A 28 10.91 -84.67 -16.38
C ARG A 28 11.72 -84.99 -15.13
N GLN A 29 12.90 -84.37 -14.98
CA GLN A 29 13.80 -84.64 -13.85
C GLN A 29 13.16 -84.25 -12.51
N GLU A 30 12.43 -83.13 -12.47
CA GLU A 30 11.63 -82.68 -11.32
C GLU A 30 10.69 -83.75 -10.78
N LEU A 31 9.99 -84.47 -11.68
CA LEU A 31 9.09 -85.56 -11.31
C LEU A 31 9.87 -86.77 -10.77
N LEU A 32 10.99 -87.12 -11.41
CA LEU A 32 11.85 -88.19 -10.93
C LEU A 32 12.39 -87.91 -9.53
N ASP A 33 12.72 -86.66 -9.22
CA ASP A 33 13.31 -86.30 -7.93
C ASP A 33 12.25 -86.08 -6.85
N ALA A 34 11.07 -85.56 -7.19
CA ALA A 34 9.90 -85.59 -6.30
C ALA A 34 9.50 -87.03 -5.92
N LEU A 35 9.49 -87.97 -6.88
CA LEU A 35 9.24 -89.39 -6.62
C LEU A 35 10.32 -90.05 -5.74
N ALA A 36 11.58 -89.61 -5.82
CA ALA A 36 12.63 -90.09 -4.91
C ALA A 36 12.49 -89.50 -3.49
N GLN A 37 12.21 -88.19 -3.38
CA GLN A 37 12.00 -87.51 -2.10
C GLN A 37 10.81 -88.09 -1.32
N ALA A 38 9.75 -88.49 -2.02
CA ALA A 38 8.59 -89.18 -1.43
C ALA A 38 8.79 -90.70 -1.21
N GLY A 39 10.00 -91.23 -1.39
CA GLY A 39 10.31 -92.66 -1.23
C GLY A 39 9.69 -93.59 -2.27
N ALA A 40 9.02 -93.04 -3.31
CA ALA A 40 8.37 -93.78 -4.39
C ALA A 40 9.34 -94.35 -5.44
N ASN A 41 10.50 -94.84 -4.98
CA ASN A 41 11.57 -95.38 -5.80
C ASN A 41 11.13 -96.53 -6.76
N PRO A 42 10.19 -97.44 -6.40
CA PRO A 42 9.67 -98.41 -7.36
C PRO A 42 8.93 -97.76 -8.55
N ALA A 43 8.13 -96.72 -8.28
CA ALA A 43 7.42 -95.99 -9.33
C ALA A 43 8.41 -95.17 -10.20
N LYS A 44 9.41 -94.53 -9.57
CA LYS A 44 10.54 -93.87 -10.27
C LYS A 44 11.25 -94.84 -11.22
N ALA A 45 11.60 -96.04 -10.74
CA ALA A 45 12.29 -97.05 -11.53
C ALA A 45 11.44 -97.60 -12.67
N CYS A 46 10.14 -97.88 -12.44
CA CYS A 46 9.21 -98.29 -13.50
C CYS A 46 9.04 -97.19 -14.57
N LEU A 47 8.96 -95.91 -14.17
CA LEU A 47 8.81 -94.78 -15.08
C LEU A 47 10.08 -94.53 -15.92
N GLN A 48 11.27 -94.63 -15.31
CA GLN A 48 12.54 -94.56 -16.05
C GLN A 48 12.72 -95.73 -17.02
N THR A 49 12.30 -96.93 -16.62
CA THR A 49 12.30 -98.13 -17.49
C THR A 49 11.34 -97.94 -18.66
N GLN A 50 10.12 -97.46 -18.39
CA GLN A 50 9.11 -97.15 -19.41
C GLN A 50 9.66 -96.19 -20.46
N TRP A 51 10.13 -95.01 -20.06
CA TRP A 51 10.68 -94.00 -20.98
C TRP A 51 11.91 -94.49 -21.75
N ARG A 52 12.73 -95.37 -21.16
CA ARG A 52 13.89 -95.97 -21.84
C ARG A 52 13.44 -96.97 -22.92
N LEU A 53 12.44 -97.80 -22.65
CA LEU A 53 11.90 -98.77 -23.59
C LEU A 53 11.13 -98.07 -24.73
N GLU A 54 10.31 -97.06 -24.41
CA GLU A 54 9.62 -96.22 -25.39
C GLU A 54 10.62 -95.50 -26.31
N GLN A 55 11.71 -94.94 -25.77
CA GLN A 55 12.78 -94.34 -26.59
C GLN A 55 13.58 -95.37 -27.42
N SER A 56 13.62 -96.63 -27.01
CA SER A 56 14.24 -97.71 -27.79
C SER A 56 13.35 -98.11 -28.97
N ALA A 57 12.10 -98.45 -28.69
CA ALA A 57 11.13 -98.86 -29.70
C ALA A 57 10.76 -97.72 -30.69
N ALA A 58 10.82 -96.46 -30.25
CA ALA A 58 10.69 -95.31 -31.15
C ALA A 58 11.91 -95.14 -32.08
N LYS A 59 13.12 -95.52 -31.65
CA LYS A 59 14.33 -95.52 -32.49
C LYS A 59 14.39 -96.72 -33.44
N ALA A 60 13.81 -97.86 -33.06
CA ALA A 60 13.65 -99.03 -33.92
C ALA A 60 12.59 -98.82 -35.02
N GLY A 61 11.65 -97.88 -34.84
CA GLY A 61 10.54 -97.63 -35.75
C GLY A 61 9.23 -98.29 -35.31
N ALA A 62 9.29 -99.28 -34.42
CA ALA A 62 8.14 -99.96 -33.80
C ALA A 62 7.13 -99.02 -33.10
N LEU A 63 7.55 -97.80 -32.71
CA LEU A 63 6.67 -96.73 -32.21
C LEU A 63 6.72 -95.47 -33.10
N SER A 64 6.47 -95.62 -34.40
CA SER A 64 6.36 -94.49 -35.34
C SER A 64 5.16 -93.59 -35.04
N ALA A 65 5.42 -92.40 -34.49
CA ALA A 65 4.42 -91.39 -34.17
C ALA A 65 3.99 -90.59 -35.43
N GLY A 66 3.32 -91.25 -36.39
CA GLY A 66 2.90 -90.58 -37.62
C GLY A 66 1.79 -91.24 -38.46
N ASP A 67 1.66 -92.57 -38.50
CA ASP A 67 0.78 -93.21 -39.48
C ASP A 67 -0.65 -93.43 -38.98
N VAL A 68 -1.45 -92.37 -38.97
CA VAL A 68 -2.92 -92.45 -38.88
C VAL A 68 -3.51 -92.70 -40.27
N ARG A 69 -3.14 -93.82 -40.89
CA ARG A 69 -3.88 -94.43 -42.01
C ARG A 69 -4.41 -95.78 -41.55
N GLY A 70 -5.70 -95.99 -41.80
CA GLY A 70 -6.48 -96.96 -41.05
C GLY A 70 -6.00 -98.39 -41.20
N THR A 71 -6.24 -99.18 -40.14
CA THR A 71 -6.26 -100.65 -40.13
C THR A 71 -7.42 -101.20 -40.96
N GLY A 72 -7.48 -100.80 -42.23
CA GLY A 72 -8.36 -101.34 -43.25
C GLY A 72 -7.68 -102.50 -43.97
N MET A 73 -8.36 -103.66 -43.97
CA MET A 73 -8.04 -104.84 -44.77
C MET A 73 -7.48 -104.50 -46.17
N ARG A 74 -6.24 -104.94 -46.45
CA ARG A 74 -5.85 -105.42 -47.79
C ARG A 74 -5.09 -106.75 -47.68
N PRO A 75 -5.14 -107.60 -48.73
CA PRO A 75 -5.02 -109.04 -48.54
C PRO A 75 -3.64 -109.60 -48.91
N SER A 76 -3.47 -110.88 -48.61
CA SER A 76 -2.42 -111.75 -49.16
C SER A 76 -2.28 -111.64 -50.69
N ALA A 77 -1.05 -111.42 -51.16
CA ALA A 77 -0.34 -112.26 -52.16
C ALA A 77 0.82 -111.47 -52.81
N GLY A 78 2.05 -112.01 -52.74
CA GLY A 78 3.23 -111.45 -53.41
C GLY A 78 4.54 -111.76 -52.68
N PRO A 79 5.30 -112.80 -53.10
CA PRO A 79 6.59 -113.13 -52.49
C PRO A 79 7.77 -112.43 -53.19
N GLY A 80 8.84 -112.18 -52.42
CA GLY A 80 10.04 -111.47 -52.86
C GLY A 80 10.04 -109.99 -52.43
N ASP A 81 11.20 -109.36 -52.19
CA ASP A 81 12.56 -109.89 -52.22
C ASP A 81 13.50 -108.96 -51.41
N ASN A 82 14.32 -109.54 -50.52
CA ASN A 82 15.26 -108.88 -49.59
C ASN A 82 14.64 -107.81 -48.62
N GLY A 83 14.98 -107.76 -47.33
CA GLY A 83 15.92 -108.60 -46.58
C GLY A 83 16.57 -107.84 -45.43
N ASP A 84 15.85 -107.61 -44.33
CA ASP A 84 16.43 -107.27 -43.01
C ASP A 84 15.43 -107.60 -41.88
N ASN A 85 15.94 -107.87 -40.68
CA ASN A 85 15.27 -108.61 -39.59
C ASN A 85 13.92 -108.05 -39.08
N PRO A 86 12.82 -108.84 -39.09
CA PRO A 86 11.52 -108.44 -38.52
C PRO A 86 11.25 -108.92 -37.07
N GLU A 87 12.04 -109.84 -36.51
CA GLU A 87 11.75 -110.44 -35.19
C GLU A 87 11.99 -109.49 -34.01
N GLY A 88 12.84 -108.47 -34.17
CA GLY A 88 13.25 -107.57 -33.08
C GLY A 88 12.17 -106.60 -32.59
N ASP A 89 11.16 -106.27 -33.39
CA ASP A 89 10.15 -105.27 -33.03
C ASP A 89 9.04 -105.83 -32.13
N GLY A 90 8.71 -107.12 -32.28
CA GLY A 90 7.71 -107.80 -31.46
C GLY A 90 8.10 -107.85 -29.99
N GLU A 91 9.33 -108.30 -29.70
CA GLU A 91 9.85 -108.38 -28.33
C GLU A 91 9.95 -106.99 -27.67
N GLN A 92 10.35 -105.96 -28.41
CA GLN A 92 10.40 -104.59 -27.91
C GLN A 92 9.00 -104.08 -27.52
N LEU A 93 7.99 -104.34 -28.34
CA LEU A 93 6.62 -103.93 -28.05
C LEU A 93 6.02 -104.70 -26.86
N GLU A 94 6.31 -106.00 -26.72
CA GLU A 94 5.92 -106.77 -25.53
C GLU A 94 6.61 -106.28 -24.26
N GLN A 95 7.90 -105.91 -24.33
CA GLN A 95 8.63 -105.29 -23.20
C GLN A 95 8.00 -103.95 -22.80
N VAL A 96 7.63 -103.10 -23.77
CA VAL A 96 6.87 -101.87 -23.50
C VAL A 96 5.54 -102.20 -22.83
N TYR A 97 4.75 -103.17 -23.32
CA TYR A 97 3.49 -103.55 -22.68
C TYR A 97 3.66 -104.14 -21.27
N ALA A 98 4.70 -104.94 -21.04
CA ALA A 98 5.03 -105.47 -19.71
C ALA A 98 5.41 -104.34 -18.74
N SER A 99 6.23 -103.40 -19.19
CA SER A 99 6.60 -102.19 -18.45
C SER A 99 5.38 -101.30 -18.17
N THR A 100 4.51 -101.03 -19.14
CA THR A 100 3.28 -100.23 -18.96
C THR A 100 2.37 -100.87 -17.91
N ARG A 101 2.22 -102.20 -17.92
CA ARG A 101 1.45 -102.95 -16.91
C ARG A 101 2.12 -102.88 -15.53
N ALA A 102 3.45 -102.94 -15.45
CA ALA A 102 4.20 -102.82 -14.19
C ALA A 102 4.08 -101.40 -13.61
N LEU A 103 4.22 -100.36 -14.43
CA LEU A 103 4.01 -98.96 -14.05
C LEU A 103 2.57 -98.73 -13.55
N CYS A 104 1.56 -99.22 -14.27
CA CYS A 104 0.16 -99.15 -13.82
C CYS A 104 -0.07 -99.80 -12.45
N ARG A 105 0.56 -100.96 -12.19
CA ARG A 105 0.49 -101.63 -10.86
C ARG A 105 1.20 -100.81 -9.79
N SER A 106 2.40 -100.31 -10.08
CA SER A 106 3.20 -99.51 -9.15
C SER A 106 2.47 -98.22 -8.73
N LEU A 107 1.88 -97.49 -9.69
CA LEU A 107 1.09 -96.29 -9.42
C LEU A 107 -0.25 -96.59 -8.71
N LYS A 108 -0.87 -97.74 -8.97
CA LYS A 108 -2.09 -98.18 -8.25
C LYS A 108 -1.79 -98.68 -6.83
N GLN A 109 -0.55 -99.10 -6.55
CA GLN A 109 -0.09 -99.55 -5.22
C GLN A 109 0.51 -98.42 -4.37
N ASN A 110 1.11 -97.39 -4.99
CA ASN A 110 1.69 -96.24 -4.30
C ASN A 110 0.89 -94.96 -4.63
N ALA A 111 -0.09 -94.65 -3.78
CA ALA A 111 -0.96 -93.48 -3.95
C ALA A 111 -0.19 -92.15 -4.00
N ALA A 112 0.85 -91.98 -3.16
CA ALA A 112 1.68 -90.77 -3.17
C ALA A 112 2.40 -90.58 -4.52
N ALA A 113 2.83 -91.66 -5.16
CA ALA A 113 3.40 -91.59 -6.51
C ALA A 113 2.39 -91.09 -7.56
N ALA A 114 1.12 -91.52 -7.46
CA ALA A 114 0.05 -91.05 -8.33
C ALA A 114 -0.30 -89.57 -8.05
N GLU A 115 -0.39 -89.15 -6.78
CA GLU A 115 -0.66 -87.75 -6.40
C GLU A 115 0.44 -86.79 -6.88
N ILE A 116 1.71 -87.17 -6.75
CA ILE A 116 2.85 -86.37 -7.26
C ILE A 116 2.77 -86.21 -8.78
N ILE A 117 2.44 -87.29 -9.50
CA ILE A 117 2.21 -87.26 -10.95
C ILE A 117 1.03 -86.35 -11.30
N TYR A 118 -0.09 -86.42 -10.56
CA TYR A 118 -1.27 -85.57 -10.77
C TYR A 118 -0.99 -84.08 -10.48
N ALA A 119 -0.15 -83.77 -9.49
CA ALA A 119 0.21 -82.40 -9.13
C ALA A 119 1.17 -81.74 -10.13
N LEU A 120 2.13 -82.50 -10.65
CA LEU A 120 3.17 -81.99 -11.56
C LEU A 120 2.74 -82.02 -13.05
N GLN A 121 1.91 -82.97 -13.47
CA GLN A 121 1.44 -83.06 -14.86
C GLN A 121 0.07 -82.39 -15.05
N ARG A 122 0.08 -81.07 -15.21
CA ARG A 122 -1.13 -80.27 -15.52
C ARG A 122 -1.69 -80.51 -16.92
N GLU A 123 -0.83 -80.85 -17.88
CA GLU A 123 -1.19 -81.10 -19.28
C GLU A 123 -1.40 -82.60 -19.51
N ARG A 124 -2.63 -83.02 -19.82
CA ARG A 124 -2.93 -84.42 -20.15
C ARG A 124 -3.00 -84.63 -21.66
N ASP A 125 -2.57 -85.79 -22.11
CA ASP A 125 -2.56 -86.16 -23.52
C ASP A 125 -3.99 -86.16 -24.12
N PRO A 126 -4.28 -85.33 -25.15
CA PRO A 126 -5.64 -85.22 -25.71
C PRO A 126 -6.16 -86.52 -26.35
N PRO A 127 -5.38 -87.29 -27.14
CA PRO A 127 -5.77 -88.64 -27.59
C PRO A 127 -6.17 -89.58 -26.43
N MET A 128 -5.40 -89.64 -25.35
CA MET A 128 -5.70 -90.46 -24.17
C MET A 128 -7.01 -90.02 -23.48
N LEU A 129 -7.27 -88.72 -23.38
CA LEU A 129 -8.54 -88.19 -22.87
C LEU A 129 -9.72 -88.53 -23.78
N TYR A 130 -9.57 -88.44 -25.10
CA TYR A 130 -10.63 -88.80 -26.05
C TYR A 130 -10.95 -90.30 -26.00
N LEU A 131 -9.93 -91.17 -25.92
CA LEU A 131 -10.12 -92.61 -25.74
C LEU A 131 -10.85 -92.92 -24.42
N LYS A 132 -10.47 -92.28 -23.31
CA LYS A 132 -11.17 -92.40 -22.03
C LYS A 132 -12.65 -91.97 -22.16
N GLN A 133 -12.94 -90.87 -22.84
CA GLN A 133 -14.32 -90.42 -23.04
C GLN A 133 -15.13 -91.47 -23.81
N ARG A 134 -14.61 -91.99 -24.92
CA ARG A 134 -15.32 -92.99 -25.75
C ARG A 134 -15.56 -94.32 -25.02
N LEU A 135 -14.64 -94.75 -24.16
CA LEU A 135 -14.87 -95.92 -23.31
C LEU A 135 -15.90 -95.65 -22.20
N GLY A 136 -15.97 -94.41 -21.67
CA GLY A 136 -17.03 -93.98 -20.75
C GLY A 136 -18.42 -93.94 -21.41
N ASP A 137 -18.50 -93.38 -22.63
CA ASP A 137 -19.70 -93.38 -23.47
C ASP A 137 -20.20 -94.83 -23.67
N LEU A 138 -19.31 -95.73 -24.11
CA LEU A 138 -19.60 -97.14 -24.38
C LEU A 138 -20.05 -97.89 -23.12
N THR A 139 -19.37 -97.68 -21.99
CA THR A 139 -19.70 -98.28 -20.69
C THR A 139 -21.11 -97.86 -20.24
N THR A 140 -21.46 -96.57 -20.42
CA THR A 140 -22.79 -96.03 -20.13
C THR A 140 -23.87 -96.65 -21.03
N ILE A 141 -23.59 -96.80 -22.33
CA ILE A 141 -24.52 -97.41 -23.31
C ILE A 141 -24.73 -98.90 -23.02
N MET A 142 -23.66 -99.65 -22.70
CA MET A 142 -23.76 -101.05 -22.30
C MET A 142 -24.55 -101.21 -21.00
N HIS A 143 -24.25 -100.43 -19.96
CA HIS A 143 -24.99 -100.46 -18.70
C HIS A 143 -26.48 -100.22 -18.91
N ARG A 144 -26.84 -99.20 -19.71
CA ARG A 144 -28.24 -98.91 -20.05
C ARG A 144 -28.90 -100.09 -20.77
N ARG A 145 -28.29 -100.62 -21.84
CA ARG A 145 -28.87 -101.74 -22.61
C ARG A 145 -29.09 -102.98 -21.75
N ILE A 146 -28.09 -103.37 -20.97
CA ILE A 146 -28.11 -104.55 -20.09
C ILE A 146 -29.22 -104.41 -19.03
N SER A 147 -29.38 -103.23 -18.42
CA SER A 147 -30.43 -102.99 -17.42
C SER A 147 -31.85 -102.92 -18.01
N THR A 148 -32.01 -102.61 -19.31
CA THR A 148 -33.34 -102.47 -19.94
C THR A 148 -33.98 -103.78 -20.40
N THR A 149 -33.22 -104.87 -20.59
CA THR A 149 -33.71 -106.10 -21.24
C THR A 149 -34.33 -107.16 -20.30
N GLY A 150 -34.72 -106.77 -19.08
CA GLY A 150 -35.31 -107.66 -18.07
C GLY A 150 -36.84 -107.66 -18.06
N GLU A 151 -37.43 -106.81 -17.21
CA GLU A 151 -38.84 -106.91 -16.79
C GLU A 151 -39.63 -105.57 -16.85
N GLY A 152 -39.08 -104.53 -17.48
CA GLY A 152 -39.56 -103.14 -17.32
C GLY A 152 -40.91 -102.83 -17.99
N ALA A 153 -41.12 -103.27 -19.23
CA ALA A 153 -42.06 -102.66 -20.17
C ALA A 153 -43.53 -102.57 -19.69
N VAL A 154 -44.02 -103.53 -18.90
CA VAL A 154 -45.43 -103.55 -18.45
C VAL A 154 -45.66 -102.65 -17.23
N LYS A 155 -44.62 -102.32 -16.45
CA LYS A 155 -44.71 -101.34 -15.35
C LYS A 155 -44.50 -99.90 -15.83
N GLU A 156 -43.91 -99.71 -17.00
CA GLU A 156 -43.68 -98.38 -17.57
C GLU A 156 -44.99 -97.68 -17.95
N ASP A 157 -45.98 -98.35 -18.55
CA ASP A 157 -47.22 -97.71 -19.03
C ASP A 157 -48.03 -97.01 -17.90
N GLY A 158 -48.17 -97.65 -16.74
CA GLY A 158 -48.81 -97.04 -15.57
C GLY A 158 -48.03 -95.84 -15.02
N ALA A 159 -46.69 -95.94 -14.99
CA ALA A 159 -45.81 -94.85 -14.57
C ALA A 159 -45.80 -93.69 -15.58
N VAL A 160 -45.91 -93.99 -16.87
CA VAL A 160 -46.04 -93.01 -17.96
C VAL A 160 -47.34 -92.23 -17.84
N LYS A 161 -48.48 -92.88 -17.56
CA LYS A 161 -49.75 -92.19 -17.34
C LYS A 161 -49.70 -91.23 -16.14
N VAL A 162 -49.19 -91.68 -15.00
CA VAL A 162 -49.03 -90.82 -13.81
C VAL A 162 -48.04 -89.68 -14.07
N ARG A 163 -46.95 -89.94 -14.78
CA ARG A 163 -46.00 -88.90 -15.23
C ARG A 163 -46.66 -87.89 -16.16
N LEU A 164 -47.51 -88.31 -17.11
CA LEU A 164 -48.22 -87.41 -18.02
C LEU A 164 -49.23 -86.51 -17.31
N GLN A 165 -49.96 -87.04 -16.33
CA GLN A 165 -50.85 -86.22 -15.48
C GLN A 165 -50.06 -85.21 -14.66
N GLY A 166 -48.99 -85.64 -13.99
CA GLY A 166 -48.10 -84.73 -13.25
C GLY A 166 -47.33 -83.73 -14.14
N LEU A 167 -47.19 -83.99 -15.44
CA LEU A 167 -46.68 -83.01 -16.41
C LEU A 167 -47.76 -82.00 -16.81
N THR A 168 -48.99 -82.43 -17.13
CA THR A 168 -50.09 -81.50 -17.49
C THR A 168 -50.58 -80.66 -16.31
N GLU A 169 -50.45 -81.13 -15.07
CA GLU A 169 -50.68 -80.32 -13.88
C GLU A 169 -49.59 -79.25 -13.69
N ARG A 170 -48.31 -79.61 -13.88
CA ARG A 170 -47.20 -78.65 -13.85
C ARG A 170 -47.26 -77.63 -14.99
N GLU A 171 -47.68 -78.07 -16.17
CA GLU A 171 -47.90 -77.21 -17.33
C GLU A 171 -48.97 -76.16 -17.02
N LYS A 172 -50.14 -76.57 -16.50
CA LYS A 172 -51.20 -75.64 -16.06
C LYS A 172 -50.75 -74.69 -14.95
N VAL A 173 -49.96 -75.16 -13.99
CA VAL A 173 -49.38 -74.28 -12.95
C VAL A 173 -48.44 -73.26 -13.58
N ALA A 174 -47.52 -73.70 -14.45
CA ALA A 174 -46.59 -72.82 -15.15
C ALA A 174 -47.28 -71.83 -16.11
N GLU A 175 -48.42 -72.20 -16.72
CA GLU A 175 -49.24 -71.28 -17.51
C GLU A 175 -49.94 -70.23 -16.62
N SER A 176 -50.50 -70.64 -15.48
CA SER A 176 -51.09 -69.72 -14.49
C SER A 176 -50.06 -68.75 -13.92
N GLU A 177 -48.85 -69.25 -13.60
CA GLU A 177 -47.71 -68.44 -13.17
C GLU A 177 -47.23 -67.49 -14.28
N ARG A 178 -47.12 -67.97 -15.54
CA ARG A 178 -46.79 -67.14 -16.71
C ARG A 178 -47.79 -65.99 -16.87
N ASP A 179 -49.08 -66.27 -16.80
CA ASP A 179 -50.12 -65.28 -17.06
C ASP A 179 -50.24 -64.27 -15.91
N SER A 180 -50.06 -64.73 -14.66
CA SER A 180 -49.89 -63.86 -13.48
C SER A 180 -48.68 -62.93 -13.60
N LEU A 181 -47.53 -63.46 -14.03
CA LEU A 181 -46.32 -62.67 -14.28
C LEU A 181 -46.49 -61.69 -15.44
N GLN A 182 -47.18 -62.08 -16.52
CA GLN A 182 -47.52 -61.19 -17.63
C GLN A 182 -48.45 -60.05 -17.19
N GLN A 183 -49.48 -60.34 -16.39
CA GLN A 183 -50.38 -59.33 -15.83
C GLN A 183 -49.63 -58.37 -14.89
N THR A 184 -48.77 -58.89 -14.01
CA THR A 184 -47.93 -58.10 -13.10
C THR A 184 -46.97 -57.18 -13.88
N LEU A 185 -46.32 -57.72 -14.93
CA LEU A 185 -45.41 -56.98 -15.80
C LEU A 185 -46.15 -55.93 -16.66
N ALA A 186 -47.40 -56.19 -17.07
CA ALA A 186 -48.24 -55.22 -17.75
C ALA A 186 -48.64 -54.07 -16.81
N ALA A 187 -49.08 -54.38 -15.58
CA ALA A 187 -49.40 -53.37 -14.55
C ALA A 187 -48.18 -52.49 -14.25
N ALA A 188 -47.03 -53.09 -13.92
CA ALA A 188 -45.79 -52.37 -13.64
C ALA A 188 -45.32 -51.48 -14.80
N ARG A 189 -45.55 -51.89 -16.06
CA ARG A 189 -45.32 -51.00 -17.22
C ARG A 189 -46.27 -49.81 -17.22
N THR A 190 -47.57 -50.03 -17.03
CA THR A 190 -48.55 -48.92 -17.00
C THR A 190 -48.31 -47.95 -15.84
N ASP A 191 -47.86 -48.42 -14.68
CA ASP A 191 -47.54 -47.56 -13.54
C ASP A 191 -46.24 -46.78 -13.75
N ARG A 192 -45.18 -47.42 -14.25
CA ARG A 192 -43.98 -46.71 -14.71
C ARG A 192 -44.30 -45.64 -15.74
N ASP A 193 -45.20 -45.93 -16.69
CA ASP A 193 -45.57 -44.99 -17.74
C ASP A 193 -46.41 -43.83 -17.18
N ARG A 194 -47.24 -44.05 -16.15
CA ARG A 194 -47.91 -42.99 -15.37
C ARG A 194 -46.89 -42.11 -14.64
N GLU A 195 -45.92 -42.71 -13.95
CA GLU A 195 -44.87 -41.99 -13.22
C GLU A 195 -44.00 -41.14 -14.15
N VAL A 196 -43.55 -41.69 -15.29
CA VAL A 196 -42.78 -40.96 -16.31
C VAL A 196 -43.58 -39.76 -16.84
N ASN A 197 -44.87 -39.93 -17.17
CA ASN A 197 -45.71 -38.82 -17.63
C ASN A 197 -45.91 -37.75 -16.54
N ALA A 198 -46.04 -38.14 -15.27
CA ALA A 198 -46.16 -37.20 -14.15
C ALA A 198 -44.85 -36.42 -13.91
N LEU A 199 -43.69 -37.09 -13.99
CA LEU A 199 -42.37 -36.46 -13.90
C LEU A 199 -42.12 -35.52 -15.08
N ASP A 200 -42.47 -35.90 -16.31
CA ASP A 200 -42.38 -35.03 -17.49
C ASP A 200 -43.27 -33.79 -17.37
N ALA A 201 -44.47 -33.92 -16.80
CA ALA A 201 -45.35 -32.78 -16.52
C ALA A 201 -44.73 -31.84 -15.47
N ALA A 202 -44.16 -32.39 -14.39
CA ALA A 202 -43.45 -31.61 -13.37
C ALA A 202 -42.21 -30.89 -13.95
N ILE A 203 -41.41 -31.58 -14.77
CA ILE A 203 -40.23 -31.00 -15.46
C ILE A 203 -40.64 -29.86 -16.39
N LYS A 204 -41.76 -30.01 -17.13
CA LYS A 204 -42.29 -28.93 -17.99
C LYS A 204 -42.74 -27.73 -17.16
N LYS A 205 -43.47 -27.96 -16.05
CA LYS A 205 -43.91 -26.89 -15.13
C LYS A 205 -42.71 -26.12 -14.53
N LEU A 206 -41.74 -26.83 -13.96
CA LEU A 206 -40.55 -26.23 -13.35
C LEU A 206 -39.70 -25.45 -14.37
N ARG A 207 -39.65 -25.89 -15.64
CA ARG A 207 -38.95 -25.14 -16.70
C ARG A 207 -39.66 -23.84 -17.07
N LEU A 208 -41.00 -23.84 -17.12
CA LEU A 208 -41.79 -22.62 -17.35
C LEU A 208 -41.64 -21.65 -16.18
N GLU A 209 -41.80 -22.13 -14.94
CA GLU A 209 -41.60 -21.31 -13.73
C GLU A 209 -40.19 -20.69 -13.68
N LEU A 210 -39.15 -21.46 -14.03
CA LEU A 210 -37.78 -20.93 -14.11
C LEU A 210 -37.63 -19.88 -15.22
N GLN A 211 -38.28 -20.05 -16.37
CA GLN A 211 -38.29 -19.06 -17.46
C GLN A 211 -39.04 -17.77 -17.07
N GLU A 212 -40.15 -17.89 -16.35
CA GLU A 212 -40.91 -16.76 -15.80
C GLU A 212 -40.09 -16.03 -14.74
N PHE A 213 -39.50 -16.73 -13.75
CA PHE A 213 -38.62 -16.11 -12.75
C PHE A 213 -37.38 -15.44 -13.35
N THR A 214 -36.72 -16.06 -14.34
CA THR A 214 -35.52 -15.47 -14.96
C THR A 214 -35.85 -14.24 -15.82
N SER A 215 -36.97 -14.24 -16.55
CA SER A 215 -37.40 -13.07 -17.32
C SER A 215 -37.93 -11.94 -16.43
N ALA A 216 -38.71 -12.25 -15.39
CA ALA A 216 -39.14 -11.29 -14.38
C ALA A 216 -37.95 -10.64 -13.68
N ASN A 217 -37.04 -11.44 -13.09
CA ASN A 217 -35.85 -10.93 -12.40
C ASN A 217 -34.94 -10.10 -13.31
N ALA A 218 -34.81 -10.45 -14.60
CA ALA A 218 -34.06 -9.63 -15.56
C ALA A 218 -34.71 -8.25 -15.77
N SER A 219 -36.04 -8.21 -15.96
CA SER A 219 -36.78 -6.95 -16.13
C SER A 219 -36.77 -6.08 -14.87
N GLU A 220 -36.85 -6.68 -13.67
CA GLU A 220 -36.75 -5.97 -12.40
C GLU A 220 -35.34 -5.44 -12.16
N ALA A 221 -34.30 -6.23 -12.47
CA ALA A 221 -32.91 -5.79 -12.38
C ALA A 221 -32.60 -4.62 -13.33
N GLU A 222 -33.12 -4.65 -14.56
CA GLU A 222 -33.00 -3.54 -15.51
C GLU A 222 -33.76 -2.30 -15.02
N ALA A 223 -34.99 -2.46 -14.51
CA ALA A 223 -35.78 -1.36 -13.97
C ALA A 223 -35.16 -0.74 -12.70
N LEU A 224 -34.57 -1.55 -11.82
CA LEU A 224 -33.83 -1.08 -10.63
C LEU A 224 -32.53 -0.38 -11.03
N ARG A 225 -31.77 -0.94 -11.98
CA ARG A 225 -30.57 -0.33 -12.52
C ARG A 225 -30.87 1.04 -13.13
N LYS A 226 -31.89 1.15 -13.97
CA LYS A 226 -32.29 2.41 -14.57
C LYS A 226 -32.70 3.45 -13.52
N LYS A 227 -33.50 3.06 -12.51
CA LYS A 227 -33.84 3.94 -11.38
C LYS A 227 -32.61 4.43 -10.61
N ALA A 228 -31.58 3.60 -10.46
CA ALA A 228 -30.32 3.99 -9.83
C ALA A 228 -29.50 4.96 -10.72
N GLU A 229 -29.42 4.71 -12.03
CA GLU A 229 -28.78 5.60 -13.00
C GLU A 229 -29.49 6.97 -13.08
N ASP A 230 -30.83 6.99 -13.15
CA ASP A 230 -31.66 8.20 -13.10
C ASP A 230 -31.48 8.98 -11.78
N ALA A 231 -31.43 8.29 -10.63
CA ALA A 231 -31.21 8.91 -9.33
C ALA A 231 -29.80 9.52 -9.17
N VAL A 232 -28.77 8.85 -9.70
CA VAL A 232 -27.39 9.38 -9.74
C VAL A 232 -27.30 10.60 -10.67
N ALA A 233 -27.98 10.57 -11.82
CA ALA A 233 -28.06 11.73 -12.72
C ALA A 233 -28.71 12.95 -12.02
N HIS A 234 -29.86 12.76 -11.37
CA HIS A 234 -30.55 13.83 -10.63
C HIS A 234 -29.71 14.36 -9.46
N ALA A 235 -29.02 13.49 -8.72
CA ALA A 235 -28.13 13.90 -7.63
C ALA A 235 -26.94 14.74 -8.13
N ASN A 236 -26.35 14.36 -9.28
CA ASN A 236 -25.27 15.10 -9.92
C ASN A 236 -25.75 16.46 -10.47
N GLU A 237 -26.94 16.53 -11.07
CA GLU A 237 -27.53 17.80 -11.50
C GLU A 237 -27.77 18.75 -10.31
N ASP A 238 -28.41 18.27 -9.23
CA ASP A 238 -28.66 19.10 -8.05
C ASP A 238 -27.37 19.53 -7.34
N HIS A 239 -26.35 18.66 -7.31
CA HIS A 239 -25.02 19.04 -6.82
C HIS A 239 -24.38 20.11 -7.72
N GLY A 240 -24.46 19.95 -9.05
CA GLY A 240 -23.97 20.94 -10.02
C GLY A 240 -24.66 22.31 -9.88
N ARG A 241 -26.00 22.31 -9.73
CA ARG A 241 -26.81 23.53 -9.47
C ARG A 241 -26.38 24.21 -8.17
N LYS A 242 -26.21 23.45 -7.07
CA LYS A 242 -25.73 23.97 -5.77
C LYS A 242 -24.31 24.50 -5.84
N MET A 243 -23.40 23.79 -6.50
CA MET A 243 -22.01 24.22 -6.69
C MET A 243 -21.91 25.48 -7.54
N LYS A 244 -22.75 25.64 -8.57
CA LYS A 244 -22.83 26.90 -9.32
C LYS A 244 -23.34 28.03 -8.43
N ALA A 245 -24.47 27.85 -7.73
CA ALA A 245 -25.05 28.87 -6.86
C ALA A 245 -24.15 29.27 -5.66
N LEU A 246 -23.18 28.43 -5.28
CA LEU A 246 -22.13 28.78 -4.31
C LEU A 246 -20.98 29.58 -4.94
N ARG A 247 -20.58 29.28 -6.18
CA ARG A 247 -19.62 30.10 -6.93
C ARG A 247 -20.18 31.47 -7.26
N ASP A 248 -21.41 31.53 -7.77
CA ASP A 248 -22.11 32.79 -8.09
C ASP A 248 -22.20 33.73 -6.85
N LYS A 249 -22.17 33.17 -5.62
CA LYS A 249 -22.11 33.91 -4.34
C LYS A 249 -20.70 34.29 -3.89
N LEU A 250 -19.68 33.49 -4.15
CA LEU A 250 -18.29 33.88 -3.92
C LEU A 250 -17.92 35.03 -4.86
N ASP A 251 -18.24 34.88 -6.15
CA ASP A 251 -18.07 35.90 -7.18
C ASP A 251 -18.83 37.20 -6.88
N SER A 252 -19.90 37.20 -6.07
CA SER A 252 -20.55 38.43 -5.60
C SER A 252 -19.84 39.02 -4.38
N LEU A 253 -19.51 38.19 -3.37
CA LEU A 253 -18.83 38.65 -2.16
C LEU A 253 -17.43 39.22 -2.45
N ASP A 254 -16.68 38.65 -3.38
CA ASP A 254 -15.38 39.18 -3.80
C ASP A 254 -15.50 40.56 -4.48
N LYS A 255 -16.62 40.83 -5.18
CA LYS A 255 -16.93 42.16 -5.74
C LYS A 255 -17.35 43.14 -4.65
N ASP A 256 -18.16 42.71 -3.69
CA ASP A 256 -18.58 43.53 -2.55
C ASP A 256 -17.37 43.93 -1.69
N ILE A 257 -16.43 43.00 -1.46
CA ILE A 257 -15.15 43.26 -0.77
C ILE A 257 -14.29 44.26 -1.55
N ALA A 258 -14.16 44.10 -2.87
CA ALA A 258 -13.42 45.03 -3.71
C ALA A 258 -14.02 46.45 -3.68
N ALA A 259 -15.35 46.57 -3.78
CA ALA A 259 -16.06 47.85 -3.73
C ALA A 259 -15.95 48.52 -2.34
N LEU A 260 -16.03 47.76 -1.25
CA LEU A 260 -15.80 48.28 0.10
C LEU A 260 -14.36 48.76 0.30
N HIS A 261 -13.37 48.06 -0.28
CA HIS A 261 -11.97 48.45 -0.21
C HIS A 261 -11.70 49.73 -1.01
N GLU A 262 -12.29 49.87 -2.21
CA GLU A 262 -12.22 51.10 -3.01
C GLU A 262 -12.90 52.28 -2.29
N ALA A 263 -14.11 52.09 -1.76
CA ALA A 263 -14.82 53.11 -0.98
C ALA A 263 -14.02 53.57 0.25
N HIS A 264 -13.43 52.65 1.02
CA HIS A 264 -12.58 53.02 2.16
C HIS A 264 -11.29 53.72 1.74
N GLN A 265 -10.71 53.42 0.57
CA GLN A 265 -9.58 54.18 0.03
C GLN A 265 -9.98 55.62 -0.34
N GLU A 266 -11.17 55.83 -0.93
CA GLU A 266 -11.69 57.18 -1.17
C GLU A 266 -11.98 57.93 0.14
N GLU A 267 -12.62 57.29 1.12
CA GLU A 267 -12.87 57.86 2.44
C GLU A 267 -11.56 58.26 3.14
N GLU A 268 -10.53 57.40 3.11
CA GLU A 268 -9.24 57.70 3.71
C GLU A 268 -8.53 58.84 2.97
N ALA A 269 -8.57 58.86 1.64
CA ALA A 269 -8.01 59.96 0.84
C ALA A 269 -8.71 61.30 1.13
N LEU A 270 -10.04 61.30 1.28
CA LEU A 270 -10.82 62.46 1.68
C LEU A 270 -10.51 62.89 3.12
N ALA A 271 -10.33 61.95 4.05
CA ALA A 271 -9.93 62.24 5.44
C ALA A 271 -8.53 62.84 5.52
N ARG A 272 -7.54 62.26 4.82
CA ARG A 272 -6.17 62.79 4.68
C ARG A 272 -6.18 64.20 4.09
N LYS A 273 -6.96 64.44 3.02
CA LYS A 273 -7.09 65.77 2.39
C LYS A 273 -7.73 66.80 3.33
N LYS A 274 -8.77 66.42 4.09
CA LYS A 274 -9.39 67.28 5.12
C LYS A 274 -8.39 67.61 6.23
N LYS A 275 -7.63 66.61 6.70
CA LYS A 275 -6.60 66.78 7.74
C LYS A 275 -5.52 67.78 7.30
N ILE A 276 -4.90 67.58 6.13
CA ILE A 276 -3.85 68.47 5.60
C ILE A 276 -4.37 69.92 5.46
N LYS A 277 -5.62 70.09 5.01
CA LYS A 277 -6.24 71.42 4.93
C LYS A 277 -6.40 72.08 6.30
N ALA A 278 -6.88 71.34 7.31
CA ALA A 278 -7.04 71.84 8.68
C ALA A 278 -5.69 72.14 9.36
N GLU A 279 -4.66 71.35 9.10
CA GLU A 279 -3.30 71.59 9.59
C GLU A 279 -2.72 72.88 8.98
N GLY A 280 -2.87 73.10 7.66
CA GLY A 280 -2.45 74.36 7.01
C GLY A 280 -3.29 75.59 7.41
N GLU A 281 -4.58 75.43 7.71
CA GLU A 281 -5.43 76.49 8.28
C GLU A 281 -4.99 76.84 9.72
N CYS A 282 -4.51 75.86 10.49
CA CYS A 282 -3.93 76.09 11.81
C CYS A 282 -2.57 76.81 11.73
N GLU A 283 -1.67 76.34 10.86
CA GLU A 283 -0.35 76.95 10.64
C GLU A 283 -0.44 78.41 10.15
N THR A 284 -1.35 78.69 9.21
CA THR A 284 -1.61 80.06 8.74
C THR A 284 -2.26 80.94 9.81
N SER A 285 -3.13 80.39 10.67
CA SER A 285 -3.68 81.13 11.82
C SER A 285 -2.64 81.41 12.91
N LEU A 286 -1.71 80.49 13.16
CA LEU A 286 -0.63 80.66 14.13
C LEU A 286 0.36 81.73 13.66
N THR A 287 0.85 81.63 12.42
CA THR A 287 1.78 82.61 11.83
C THR A 287 1.17 84.01 11.70
N GLN A 288 -0.14 84.13 11.44
CA GLN A 288 -0.85 85.41 11.52
C GLN A 288 -0.89 85.99 12.94
N SER A 289 -1.12 85.15 13.96
CA SER A 289 -1.11 85.56 15.37
C SER A 289 0.28 86.00 15.84
N GLU A 290 1.33 85.26 15.46
CA GLU A 290 2.71 85.61 15.74
C GLU A 290 3.13 86.92 15.06
N LEU A 291 2.76 87.11 13.78
CA LEU A 291 3.00 88.36 13.06
C LEU A 291 2.30 89.54 13.73
N ALA A 292 1.03 89.39 14.14
CA ALA A 292 0.31 90.42 14.87
C ALA A 292 0.97 90.77 16.22
N ALA A 293 1.48 89.77 16.94
CA ALA A 293 2.21 89.97 18.19
C ALA A 293 3.60 90.61 17.99
N VAL A 294 4.23 90.46 16.82
CA VAL A 294 5.46 91.17 16.44
C VAL A 294 5.17 92.62 16.05
N VAL A 295 4.10 92.86 15.27
CA VAL A 295 3.65 94.21 14.89
C VAL A 295 3.29 95.03 16.15
N ALA A 296 2.50 94.48 17.07
CA ALA A 296 2.14 95.17 18.31
C ALA A 296 3.38 95.60 19.13
N LYS A 297 4.40 94.74 19.24
CA LYS A 297 5.66 95.07 19.91
C LYS A 297 6.48 96.14 19.17
N TYR A 298 6.40 96.17 17.85
CA TYR A 298 7.03 97.23 17.05
C TYR A 298 6.32 98.56 17.28
N ASP A 299 4.99 98.58 17.25
CA ASP A 299 4.18 99.77 17.48
C ASP A 299 4.37 100.32 18.92
N ASP A 300 4.36 99.47 19.94
CA ASP A 300 4.69 99.84 21.33
C ASP A 300 6.10 100.47 21.44
N SER A 301 7.08 99.88 20.73
CA SER A 301 8.46 100.39 20.68
C SER A 301 8.54 101.76 19.98
N MET A 302 7.79 101.96 18.90
CA MET A 302 7.69 103.24 18.18
C MET A 302 6.96 104.32 18.99
N ILE A 303 5.90 103.97 19.72
CA ILE A 303 5.20 104.86 20.65
C ILE A 303 6.14 105.28 21.80
N SER A 304 6.88 104.34 22.38
CA SER A 304 7.90 104.61 23.40
C SER A 304 9.03 105.50 22.87
N GLY A 305 9.50 105.22 21.64
CA GLY A 305 10.51 106.01 20.95
C GLY A 305 10.07 107.45 20.67
N THR A 306 8.86 107.65 20.15
CA THR A 306 8.29 108.99 19.89
C THR A 306 8.06 109.78 21.18
N ALA A 307 7.55 109.14 22.24
CA ALA A 307 7.41 109.77 23.56
C ALA A 307 8.77 110.16 24.17
N SER A 308 9.83 109.39 23.91
CA SER A 308 11.20 109.72 24.32
C SER A 308 11.76 110.91 23.53
N ILE A 309 11.54 110.96 22.21
CA ILE A 309 11.91 112.10 21.34
C ILE A 309 11.20 113.37 21.80
N GLU A 310 9.87 113.36 21.98
CA GLU A 310 9.11 114.49 22.50
C GLU A 310 9.64 114.98 23.86
N ARG A 311 10.06 114.06 24.74
CA ARG A 311 10.64 114.40 26.04
C ARG A 311 12.00 115.08 25.90
N LEU A 312 12.85 114.60 24.99
CA LEU A 312 14.15 115.20 24.69
C LEU A 312 13.99 116.58 24.04
N GLU A 313 13.05 116.76 23.12
CA GLU A 313 12.74 118.06 22.53
C GLU A 313 12.23 119.07 23.57
N LYS A 314 11.38 118.62 24.51
CA LYS A 314 10.92 119.45 25.64
C LYS A 314 12.06 119.84 26.58
N LEU A 315 12.99 118.92 26.88
CA LEU A 315 14.19 119.20 27.67
C LEU A 315 15.15 120.16 26.94
N MET A 316 15.46 119.92 25.66
CA MET A 316 16.27 120.84 24.85
C MET A 316 15.63 122.24 24.73
N SER A 317 14.29 122.32 24.70
CA SER A 317 13.56 123.60 24.74
C SER A 317 13.58 124.29 26.11
N GLN A 318 13.85 123.56 27.20
CA GLN A 318 14.08 124.11 28.53
C GLN A 318 15.54 124.57 28.67
N GLU A 319 16.50 123.69 28.38
CA GLU A 319 17.94 124.00 28.37
C GLU A 319 18.26 125.20 27.46
N ALA A 320 17.62 125.33 26.29
CA ALA A 320 17.80 126.47 25.41
C ALA A 320 17.28 127.80 25.99
N LYS A 321 16.28 127.77 26.88
CA LYS A 321 15.78 128.95 27.62
C LYS A 321 16.70 129.28 28.78
N GLU A 322 17.08 128.27 29.58
CA GLU A 322 18.04 128.43 30.68
C GLU A 322 19.38 128.98 30.18
N LEU A 323 19.87 128.50 29.03
CA LEU A 323 21.06 129.05 28.37
C LEU A 323 20.86 130.46 27.80
N ALA A 324 19.63 130.88 27.47
CA ALA A 324 19.34 132.25 27.05
C ALA A 324 19.28 133.20 28.26
N GLU A 325 18.61 132.80 29.34
CA GLU A 325 18.56 133.53 30.61
C GLU A 325 19.96 133.67 31.23
N LEU A 326 20.77 132.60 31.20
CA LEU A 326 22.13 132.60 31.71
C LEU A 326 23.07 133.47 30.86
N LYS A 327 22.89 133.50 29.53
CA LYS A 327 23.59 134.47 28.65
C LYS A 327 23.21 135.90 29.00
N GLU A 328 21.91 136.20 29.12
CA GLU A 328 21.47 137.55 29.48
C GLU A 328 21.99 137.96 30.87
N HIS A 329 22.09 137.01 31.82
CA HIS A 329 22.72 137.24 33.11
C HIS A 329 24.22 137.58 32.96
N PHE A 330 24.99 136.83 32.15
CA PHE A 330 26.39 137.15 31.89
C PHE A 330 26.56 138.49 31.14
N ASP A 331 25.75 138.78 30.13
CA ASP A 331 25.76 140.07 29.43
C ASP A 331 25.49 141.25 30.40
N ARG A 332 24.54 141.08 31.33
CA ARG A 332 24.26 142.04 32.41
C ARG A 332 25.44 142.16 33.40
N VAL A 333 26.10 141.05 33.75
CA VAL A 333 27.28 141.05 34.63
C VAL A 333 28.47 141.75 33.97
N ASP A 334 28.76 141.47 32.70
CA ASP A 334 29.84 142.13 31.97
C ASP A 334 29.55 143.63 31.75
N ALA A 335 28.29 143.99 31.46
CA ALA A 335 27.85 145.40 31.41
C ALA A 335 27.87 146.11 32.79
N ASN A 336 27.84 145.38 33.90
CA ASN A 336 28.06 145.91 35.24
C ASN A 336 29.56 146.01 35.56
N ALA A 337 30.36 145.01 35.20
CA ALA A 337 31.81 144.99 35.37
C ALA A 337 32.50 146.09 34.55
N ALA A 338 32.03 146.34 33.32
CA ALA A 338 32.49 147.46 32.49
C ALA A 338 32.16 148.83 33.11
N ARG A 339 31.00 148.96 33.77
CA ARG A 339 30.65 150.17 34.54
C ARG A 339 31.52 150.33 35.77
N ALA A 340 31.68 149.28 36.58
CA ALA A 340 32.55 149.28 37.75
C ALA A 340 34.00 149.64 37.37
N ALA A 341 34.53 149.08 36.29
CA ALA A 341 35.88 149.42 35.79
C ALA A 341 36.00 150.89 35.32
N ALA A 342 34.94 151.48 34.77
CA ALA A 342 34.91 152.90 34.42
C ALA A 342 34.81 153.81 35.66
N GLU A 343 34.05 153.39 36.67
CA GLU A 343 33.96 154.07 37.97
C GLU A 343 35.29 153.99 38.72
N ASP A 344 35.92 152.82 38.80
CA ASP A 344 37.26 152.63 39.37
C ASP A 344 38.34 153.43 38.61
N ALA A 345 38.27 153.52 37.28
CA ALA A 345 39.16 154.38 36.51
C ALA A 345 38.98 155.88 36.86
N SER A 346 37.75 156.31 37.11
CA SER A 346 37.44 157.66 37.59
C SER A 346 37.96 157.89 39.02
N LEU A 347 37.74 156.95 39.93
CA LEU A 347 38.25 156.99 41.31
C LEU A 347 39.78 156.93 41.36
N ALA A 348 40.44 156.19 40.46
CA ALA A 348 41.89 156.18 40.28
C ALA A 348 42.41 157.53 39.76
N ALA A 349 41.70 158.17 38.84
CA ALA A 349 42.04 159.51 38.37
C ALA A 349 41.89 160.57 39.49
N ILE A 350 40.82 160.50 40.28
CA ILE A 350 40.55 161.39 41.43
C ILE A 350 41.61 161.17 42.53
N SER A 351 41.79 159.94 43.01
CA SER A 351 42.80 159.60 44.02
C SER A 351 44.22 159.93 43.54
N GLY A 352 44.53 159.78 42.25
CA GLY A 352 45.76 160.25 41.64
C GLY A 352 45.93 161.78 41.68
N ARG A 353 44.86 162.58 41.53
CA ARG A 353 44.91 164.05 41.76
C ARG A 353 45.13 164.37 43.24
N VAL A 354 44.43 163.69 44.14
CA VAL A 354 44.56 163.87 45.61
C VAL A 354 45.97 163.51 46.09
N ALA A 355 46.52 162.37 45.67
CA ALA A 355 47.88 161.94 46.02
C ALA A 355 48.96 162.88 45.48
N ARG A 356 48.74 163.52 44.31
CA ARG A 356 49.62 164.59 43.81
C ARG A 356 49.55 165.84 44.70
N ALA A 357 48.37 166.24 45.15
CA ALA A 357 48.21 167.36 46.08
C ALA A 357 48.89 167.09 47.44
N TYR A 358 48.68 165.91 48.04
CA TYR A 358 49.36 165.50 49.27
C TYR A 358 50.89 165.48 49.10
N ARG A 359 51.43 164.93 48.00
CA ARG A 359 52.88 164.97 47.74
C ARG A 359 53.46 166.37 47.69
N VAL A 360 52.72 167.38 47.20
CA VAL A 360 53.16 168.79 47.24
C VAL A 360 53.22 169.30 48.69
N LEU A 361 52.19 169.01 49.50
CA LEU A 361 52.14 169.36 50.92
C LEU A 361 53.24 168.66 51.73
N ASP A 362 53.47 167.36 51.51
CA ASP A 362 54.52 166.58 52.16
C ASP A 362 55.92 167.08 51.78
N THR A 363 56.13 167.47 50.52
CA THR A 363 57.41 168.03 50.07
C THR A 363 57.67 169.41 50.68
N ALA A 364 56.63 170.23 50.82
CA ALA A 364 56.70 171.51 51.54
C ALA A 364 56.97 171.29 53.05
N ALA A 365 56.28 170.34 53.69
CA ALA A 365 56.50 169.99 55.09
C ALA A 365 57.93 169.42 55.30
N ALA A 366 58.43 168.58 54.39
CA ALA A 366 59.77 168.02 54.45
C ALA A 366 60.86 169.10 54.30
N THR A 367 60.68 170.07 53.40
CA THR A 367 61.63 171.20 53.26
C THR A 367 61.62 172.13 54.47
N ILE A 368 60.45 172.42 55.06
CA ILE A 368 60.33 173.16 56.33
C ILE A 368 61.02 172.39 57.48
N GLN A 369 60.77 171.09 57.61
CA GLN A 369 61.41 170.25 58.62
C GLN A 369 62.93 170.15 58.41
N ALA A 370 63.42 170.05 57.18
CA ALA A 370 64.85 170.03 56.87
C ALA A 370 65.53 171.34 57.25
N ALA A 371 64.90 172.49 56.95
CA ALA A 371 65.38 173.80 57.37
C ALA A 371 65.44 173.92 58.90
N TYR A 372 64.39 173.47 59.61
CA TYR A 372 64.35 173.50 61.07
C TYR A 372 65.38 172.57 61.73
N ARG A 373 65.47 171.31 61.29
CA ARG A 373 66.48 170.33 61.76
C ARG A 373 67.90 170.85 61.48
N GLY A 374 68.14 171.42 60.30
CA GLY A 374 69.40 172.03 59.92
C GLY A 374 69.76 173.30 60.73
N LYS A 375 68.77 174.02 61.28
CA LYS A 375 68.98 175.13 62.22
C LYS A 375 69.32 174.61 63.62
N ARG A 376 68.58 173.59 64.11
CA ARG A 376 68.81 172.95 65.41
C ARG A 376 70.17 172.24 65.50
N ALA A 377 70.57 171.46 64.49
CA ALA A 377 71.84 170.74 64.47
C ALA A 377 73.05 171.71 64.57
N ARG A 378 72.99 172.85 63.86
CA ARG A 378 74.01 173.91 63.96
C ARG A 378 74.06 174.58 65.34
N ALA A 379 72.93 174.68 66.04
CA ALA A 379 72.87 175.18 67.41
C ALA A 379 73.44 174.20 68.45
N GLU A 380 73.23 172.88 68.28
CA GLU A 380 73.79 171.88 69.21
C GLU A 380 75.31 171.68 69.02
N VAL A 381 75.81 171.68 67.77
CA VAL A 381 77.26 171.65 67.49
C VAL A 381 78.00 172.88 68.05
N SER A 382 77.33 174.03 68.15
CA SER A 382 77.89 175.23 68.82
C SER A 382 78.13 174.99 70.32
N LYS A 383 77.26 174.24 71.00
CA LYS A 383 77.37 173.94 72.44
C LYS A 383 78.50 172.94 72.76
N MET A 384 78.88 172.06 71.82
CA MET A 384 79.88 171.01 72.02
C MET A 384 81.36 171.48 72.02
N LYS A 385 81.65 172.77 72.27
CA LYS A 385 83.01 173.34 72.16
C LYS A 385 83.71 173.73 73.49
N LYS A 386 83.23 173.32 74.67
CA LYS A 386 83.97 173.46 75.95
C LYS A 386 83.86 172.19 76.80
N LYS A 387 85.02 171.63 77.21
CA LYS A 387 85.26 170.25 77.73
C LYS A 387 84.96 169.17 76.65
N GLY A 388 85.83 168.20 76.29
CA GLY A 388 87.07 167.68 76.87
C GLY A 388 86.80 166.54 77.87
N LYS A 389 87.31 165.29 77.78
CA LYS A 389 88.42 164.63 77.01
C LYS A 389 87.85 163.46 76.13
N LYS A 390 88.50 162.37 75.64
CA LYS A 390 89.84 161.75 75.84
C LYS A 390 90.48 161.09 74.58
N GLY A 391 89.74 160.54 73.61
CA GLY A 391 90.23 159.73 72.45
C GLY A 391 89.07 158.90 71.81
N LYS A 392 89.20 158.04 70.79
CA LYS A 392 90.24 157.55 69.82
C LYS A 392 89.46 156.69 68.75
N LYS A 393 89.89 156.30 67.53
CA LYS A 393 91.05 156.59 66.63
C LYS A 393 90.79 156.08 65.17
N GLY A 394 89.82 156.65 64.43
CA GLY A 394 89.62 156.39 62.98
C GLY A 394 88.60 155.29 62.61
N GLY A 395 88.30 155.01 61.33
CA GLY A 395 88.75 155.70 60.08
C GLY A 395 88.51 154.87 58.80
N LYS A 396 88.59 155.51 57.62
CA LYS A 396 88.24 155.02 56.25
C LYS A 396 86.72 154.78 56.04
N LYS A 397 86.06 155.46 55.08
CA LYS A 397 86.17 155.42 53.59
C LYS A 397 85.50 154.19 52.97
N LYS A 398 84.28 154.36 52.47
CA LYS A 398 84.07 154.46 51.02
C LYS A 398 83.10 155.59 50.73
#